data_AF-A9TS26-F1
#
_entry.id   AF-A9TS26-F1
#
_cell.length_a   1.000
_cell.length_b   1.000
_cell.length_c   1.000
_cell.angle_alpha   90.00
_cell.angle_beta   90.00
_cell.angle_gamma   90.00
#
_symmetry.space_group_name_H-M   'P 1'
#
loop_
_entity.id
_entity.type
_entity.pdbx_description
1 polymer ?
#
loop_
_entity_poly.entity_id
_entity_poly.type
_entity_poly.pdbx_seq_one_letter_code
_entity_poly.pdbx_strand_id
1 'polypeptide(L)'
;MGTGVEVVLRITPWILTIICANLLHYRSLLDARNENRERVLAQRVTSKQQAKREASSKDAFEFMRKQATTSKHELLTFDLMRSPIMRKARYKIKLLRYAATSVYILFFYRFIPELNEAYPVNFFSLECLIVGILSGLITVYLNENQDEAMRTLWRPAVDFGSGFLGDIWDVIRLVGASLAVPVEEELFYHSWMYRYILKLLHKDEYASFVHVSFFEWSWVAWLISNAIKGIYNGKEWQSYFINGLLFQWMIGRRGLFLDGLLTHAISNLTIGCWVLTTNQRQYW
;
A
#
# COMPACT_ATOMS: atom_id res chain seq x y z
N MET A 1 -14.44 -12.78 26.34
CA MET A 1 -13.02 -12.35 26.24
C MET A 1 -12.96 -10.86 26.50
N GLY A 2 -11.96 -10.36 27.22
CA GLY A 2 -11.84 -8.92 27.52
C GLY A 2 -11.75 -8.09 26.25
N THR A 3 -12.34 -6.89 26.26
CA THR A 3 -12.41 -5.95 25.13
C THR A 3 -11.09 -5.74 24.41
N GLY A 4 -9.95 -5.87 25.11
CA GLY A 4 -8.62 -5.75 24.55
C GLY A 4 -8.24 -6.82 23.52
N VAL A 5 -8.63 -8.09 23.69
CA VAL A 5 -8.24 -9.16 22.75
C VAL A 5 -8.90 -8.96 21.39
N GLU A 6 -10.18 -8.58 21.36
CA GLU A 6 -10.90 -8.30 20.13
C GLU A 6 -10.29 -7.12 19.36
N VAL A 7 -9.91 -6.05 20.07
CA VAL A 7 -9.22 -4.90 19.46
C VAL A 7 -7.90 -5.35 18.82
N VAL A 8 -7.09 -6.12 19.55
CA VAL A 8 -5.82 -6.64 19.04
C VAL A 8 -6.05 -7.48 17.78
N LEU A 9 -7.08 -8.33 17.76
CA LEU A 9 -7.31 -9.23 16.63
C LEU A 9 -7.65 -8.50 15.30
N ARG A 10 -8.27 -7.33 15.35
CA ARG A 10 -8.66 -6.57 14.14
C ARG A 10 -7.59 -5.57 13.70
N ILE A 11 -6.81 -5.05 14.64
CA ILE A 11 -5.78 -4.04 14.36
C ILE A 11 -4.44 -4.68 13.99
N THR A 12 -4.09 -5.82 14.59
CA THR A 12 -2.77 -6.45 14.43
C THR A 12 -2.34 -6.67 12.97
N PRO A 13 -3.18 -7.20 12.04
CA PRO A 13 -2.70 -7.43 10.69
C PRO A 13 -2.28 -6.12 10.01
N TRP A 14 -3.07 -5.06 10.19
CA TRP A 14 -2.77 -3.73 9.63
C TRP A 14 -1.52 -3.10 10.26
N ILE A 15 -1.36 -3.16 11.59
CA ILE A 15 -0.15 -2.64 12.25
C ILE A 15 1.10 -3.43 11.84
N LEU A 16 1.01 -4.76 11.81
CA LEU A 16 2.11 -5.64 11.47
C LEU A 16 2.63 -5.33 10.06
N THR A 17 1.73 -5.19 9.08
CA THR A 17 2.13 -4.91 7.71
C THR A 17 2.72 -3.52 7.54
N ILE A 18 2.24 -2.52 8.28
CA ILE A 18 2.85 -1.18 8.31
C ILE A 18 4.26 -1.22 8.89
N ILE A 19 4.45 -1.86 10.04
CA ILE A 19 5.76 -1.94 10.70
C ILE A 19 6.74 -2.68 9.77
N CYS A 20 6.35 -3.84 9.26
CA CYS A 20 7.16 -4.64 8.34
C CYS A 20 7.54 -3.86 7.07
N ALA A 21 6.58 -3.15 6.46
CA ALA A 21 6.81 -2.35 5.27
C ALA A 21 7.77 -1.18 5.55
N ASN A 22 7.56 -0.46 6.65
CA ASN A 22 8.37 0.71 7.02
C ASN A 22 9.81 0.30 7.38
N LEU A 23 10.00 -0.77 8.15
CA LEU A 23 11.35 -1.25 8.49
C LEU A 23 12.17 -1.61 7.24
N LEU A 24 11.55 -2.34 6.30
CA LEU A 24 12.20 -2.67 5.03
C LEU A 24 12.44 -1.43 4.16
N HIS A 25 11.48 -0.50 4.12
CA HIS A 25 11.61 0.75 3.37
C HIS A 25 12.79 1.58 3.88
N TYR A 26 12.85 1.86 5.18
CA TYR A 26 13.92 2.65 5.78
C TYR A 26 15.28 1.98 5.66
N ARG A 27 15.35 0.65 5.85
CA ARG A 27 16.61 -0.10 5.62
C ARG A 27 17.08 0.04 4.18
N SER A 28 16.18 -0.13 3.22
CA SER A 28 16.52 -0.02 1.79
C SER A 28 16.91 1.41 1.40
N LEU A 29 16.30 2.42 2.05
CA LEU A 29 16.66 3.82 1.87
C LEU A 29 18.08 4.12 2.38
N LEU A 30 18.46 3.54 3.51
CA LEU A 30 19.82 3.63 4.05
C LEU A 30 20.84 2.95 3.12
N ASP A 31 20.51 1.75 2.63
CA ASP A 31 21.36 1.01 1.69
C ASP A 31 21.55 1.79 0.38
N ALA A 32 20.48 2.34 -0.19
CA ALA A 32 20.53 3.19 -1.39
C ALA A 32 21.36 4.46 -1.18
N ARG A 33 21.26 5.08 0.01
CA ARG A 33 22.08 6.25 0.37
C ARG A 33 23.56 5.91 0.49
N ASN A 34 23.89 4.76 1.07
CA ASN A 34 25.26 4.30 1.21
C ASN A 34 25.88 3.97 -0.16
N GLU A 35 25.16 3.27 -1.03
CA GLU A 35 25.61 2.99 -2.40
C GLU A 35 25.86 4.29 -3.19
N ASN A 36 24.95 5.27 -3.09
CA ASN A 36 25.14 6.56 -3.75
C ASN A 36 26.38 7.29 -3.22
N ARG A 37 26.62 7.25 -1.90
CA ARG A 37 27.81 7.83 -1.29
C ARG A 37 29.09 7.17 -1.81
N GLU A 38 29.13 5.85 -1.91
CA GLU A 38 30.26 5.09 -2.45
C GLU A 38 30.52 5.45 -3.92
N ARG A 39 29.47 5.52 -4.76
CA ARG A 39 29.59 5.92 -6.17
C ARG A 39 30.19 7.31 -6.34
N VAL A 40 29.70 8.29 -5.57
CA VAL A 40 30.23 9.67 -5.63
C VAL A 40 31.67 9.73 -5.14
N LEU A 41 32.03 8.96 -4.11
CA LEU A 41 33.43 8.88 -3.65
C LEU A 41 34.33 8.24 -4.70
N ALA A 42 33.91 7.15 -5.34
CA ALA A 42 34.65 6.48 -6.39
C ALA A 42 34.87 7.40 -7.60
N GLN A 43 33.82 8.10 -8.05
CA GLN A 43 33.94 9.12 -9.11
C GLN A 43 34.93 10.22 -8.75
N ARG A 44 34.92 10.71 -7.50
CA ARG A 44 35.90 11.71 -7.04
C ARG A 44 37.34 11.19 -7.08
N VAL A 45 37.57 9.93 -6.73
CA VAL A 45 38.91 9.31 -6.80
C VAL A 45 39.36 9.22 -8.27
N THR A 46 38.50 8.72 -9.16
CA THR A 46 38.78 8.61 -10.60
C THR A 46 39.06 9.98 -11.21
N SER A 47 38.22 10.98 -10.95
CA SER A 47 38.42 12.35 -11.44
C SER A 47 39.72 12.97 -10.92
N LYS A 48 40.07 12.75 -9.65
CA LYS A 48 41.36 13.22 -9.10
C LYS A 48 42.56 12.53 -9.76
N GLN A 49 42.47 11.23 -10.03
CA GLN A 49 43.53 10.50 -10.73
C GLN A 49 43.69 10.98 -12.17
N GLN A 50 42.58 11.22 -12.88
CA GLN A 50 42.59 11.79 -14.22
C GLN A 50 43.18 13.20 -14.23
N ALA A 51 42.71 14.08 -13.34
CA ALA A 51 43.25 15.44 -13.22
C ALA A 51 44.75 15.45 -12.87
N LYS A 52 45.24 14.52 -12.05
CA LYS A 52 46.67 14.39 -11.75
C LYS A 52 47.49 13.95 -12.97
N ARG A 53 46.93 13.12 -13.86
CA ARG A 53 47.56 12.75 -15.14
C ARG A 53 47.57 13.92 -16.12
N GLU A 54 46.58 14.80 -16.04
CA GLU A 54 46.40 15.98 -16.90
C GLU A 54 47.01 17.26 -16.28
N ALA A 55 47.67 17.18 -15.11
CA ALA A 55 48.16 18.30 -14.30
C ALA A 55 49.40 19.01 -14.86
N SER A 56 49.40 19.28 -16.17
CA SER A 56 50.27 20.22 -16.86
C SER A 56 49.56 21.53 -17.26
N SER A 57 48.24 21.65 -17.06
CA SER A 57 47.46 22.85 -17.47
C SER A 57 46.68 23.47 -16.32
N LYS A 58 46.60 24.82 -16.30
CA LYS A 58 45.70 25.62 -15.44
C LYS A 58 44.24 25.16 -15.53
N ASP A 59 43.83 24.61 -16.68
CA ASP A 59 42.46 24.16 -16.95
C ASP A 59 42.04 22.99 -16.04
N ALA A 60 42.98 22.15 -15.62
CA ALA A 60 42.71 21.01 -14.74
C ALA A 60 42.23 21.46 -13.34
N PHE A 61 42.73 22.60 -12.84
CA PHE A 61 42.35 23.13 -11.53
C PHE A 61 40.94 23.73 -11.53
N GLU A 62 40.59 24.45 -12.59
CA GLU A 62 39.25 25.04 -12.76
C GLU A 62 38.18 23.96 -12.99
N PHE A 63 38.53 22.91 -13.76
CA PHE A 63 37.72 21.71 -13.91
C PHE A 63 37.43 21.03 -12.56
N MET A 64 38.45 20.83 -11.71
CA MET A 64 38.27 20.23 -10.37
C MET A 64 37.36 21.06 -9.46
N ARG A 65 37.47 22.40 -9.50
CA ARG A 65 36.61 23.28 -8.69
C ARG A 65 35.14 23.15 -9.10
N LYS A 66 34.86 23.13 -10.40
CA LYS A 66 33.51 23.00 -10.96
C LYS A 66 32.90 21.62 -10.64
N GLN A 67 33.68 20.55 -10.78
CA GLN A 67 33.22 19.19 -10.49
C GLN A 67 32.97 18.94 -8.99
N ALA A 68 33.76 19.54 -8.10
CA ALA A 68 33.55 19.46 -6.65
C ALA A 68 32.19 20.06 -6.24
N THR A 69 31.81 21.20 -6.83
CA THR A 69 30.49 21.82 -6.61
C THR A 69 29.34 20.98 -7.16
N THR A 70 29.47 20.40 -8.36
CA THR A 70 28.43 19.54 -8.97
C THR A 70 28.19 18.27 -8.14
N SER A 71 29.25 17.60 -7.69
CA SER A 71 29.11 16.35 -6.92
C SER A 71 28.43 16.54 -5.54
N LYS A 72 28.57 17.73 -4.93
CA LYS A 72 27.89 18.04 -3.67
C LYS A 72 26.38 18.23 -3.90
N HIS A 73 26.00 18.73 -5.07
CA HIS A 73 24.59 18.89 -5.44
C HIS A 73 23.95 17.55 -5.82
N GLU A 74 24.65 16.69 -6.57
CA GLU A 74 24.18 15.32 -6.92
C GLU A 74 23.96 14.42 -5.68
N LEU A 75 24.76 14.58 -4.62
CA LEU A 75 24.53 13.88 -3.34
C LEU A 75 23.21 14.26 -2.67
N LEU A 76 22.70 15.47 -2.93
CA LEU A 76 21.46 16.01 -2.34
C LEU A 76 20.25 15.84 -3.26
N THR A 77 20.46 15.73 -4.58
CA THR A 77 19.38 15.62 -5.59
C THR A 77 19.19 14.21 -6.13
N PHE A 78 19.99 13.22 -5.72
CA PHE A 78 19.76 11.83 -6.10
C PHE A 78 18.37 11.40 -5.66
N ASP A 79 17.50 11.13 -6.64
CA ASP A 79 16.18 10.57 -6.41
C ASP A 79 16.34 9.12 -5.92
N LEU A 80 16.56 9.00 -4.60
CA LEU A 80 16.77 7.72 -3.91
C LEU A 80 15.65 6.73 -4.24
N MET A 81 14.43 7.22 -4.47
CA MET A 81 13.28 6.40 -4.80
C MET A 81 13.48 5.68 -6.13
N ARG A 82 14.15 6.29 -7.11
CA ARG A 82 14.45 5.68 -8.42
C ARG A 82 15.61 4.68 -8.38
N SER A 83 16.35 4.56 -7.29
CA SER A 83 17.48 3.61 -7.21
C SER A 83 17.03 2.15 -7.44
N PRO A 84 17.84 1.29 -8.08
CA PRO A 84 17.52 -0.13 -8.24
C PRO A 84 17.27 -0.85 -6.91
N ILE A 85 17.96 -0.45 -5.85
CA ILE A 85 17.74 -0.97 -4.48
C ILE A 85 16.31 -0.66 -4.03
N MET A 86 15.87 0.60 -4.12
CA MET A 86 14.52 0.99 -3.73
C MET A 86 13.46 0.34 -4.61
N ARG A 87 13.70 0.21 -5.92
CA ARG A 87 12.78 -0.51 -6.82
C ARG A 87 12.62 -1.97 -6.39
N LYS A 88 13.74 -2.66 -6.12
CA LYS A 88 13.74 -4.07 -5.69
C LYS A 88 13.15 -4.28 -4.30
N ALA A 89 13.34 -3.33 -3.39
CA ALA A 89 12.80 -3.37 -2.03
C ALA A 89 11.27 -3.47 -2.00
N ARG A 90 10.59 -2.85 -2.96
CA ARG A 90 9.12 -2.86 -3.03
C ARG A 90 8.53 -4.24 -3.25
N TYR A 91 9.18 -5.09 -4.06
CA TYR A 91 8.75 -6.48 -4.22
C TYR A 91 8.82 -7.24 -2.89
N LYS A 92 9.90 -7.03 -2.12
CA LYS A 92 10.06 -7.61 -0.78
C LYS A 92 9.01 -7.08 0.20
N ILE A 93 8.75 -5.77 0.19
CA ILE A 93 7.75 -5.14 1.04
C ILE A 93 6.35 -5.72 0.75
N LYS A 94 5.96 -5.80 -0.53
CA LYS A 94 4.66 -6.34 -0.93
C LYS A 94 4.55 -7.83 -0.58
N LEU A 95 5.56 -8.63 -0.89
CA LEU A 95 5.58 -10.05 -0.54
C LEU A 95 5.45 -10.26 0.97
N LEU A 96 6.21 -9.51 1.78
CA LEU A 96 6.16 -9.62 3.23
C LEU A 96 4.79 -9.19 3.78
N ARG A 97 4.21 -8.11 3.25
CA ARG A 97 2.86 -7.65 3.59
C ARG A 97 1.83 -8.75 3.34
N TYR A 98 1.82 -9.32 2.14
CA TYR A 98 0.88 -10.39 1.78
C TYR A 98 1.08 -11.64 2.64
N ALA A 99 2.34 -12.07 2.81
CA ALA A 99 2.66 -13.24 3.62
C ALA A 99 2.28 -13.05 5.10
N ALA A 100 2.56 -11.88 5.67
CA ALA A 100 2.21 -11.55 7.05
C ALA A 100 0.70 -11.62 7.27
N THR A 101 -0.10 -11.04 6.38
CA THR A 101 -1.56 -11.11 6.45
C THR A 101 -2.06 -12.54 6.26
N SER A 102 -1.57 -13.28 5.27
CA SER A 102 -1.98 -14.68 5.06
C SER A 102 -1.66 -15.56 6.26
N VAL A 103 -0.45 -15.45 6.82
CA VAL A 103 -0.05 -16.18 8.03
C VAL A 103 -0.95 -15.78 9.20
N TYR A 104 -1.19 -14.48 9.39
CA TYR A 104 -2.07 -13.99 10.44
C TYR A 104 -3.47 -14.61 10.36
N ILE A 105 -4.07 -14.62 9.17
CA ILE A 105 -5.38 -15.22 8.96
C ILE A 105 -5.34 -16.73 9.21
N LEU A 106 -4.34 -17.45 8.72
CA LEU A 106 -4.23 -18.90 8.97
C LEU A 106 -4.23 -19.25 10.46
N PHE A 107 -3.57 -18.45 11.30
CA PHE A 107 -3.52 -18.69 12.75
C PHE A 107 -4.76 -18.17 13.50
N PHE A 108 -5.30 -17.02 13.08
CA PHE A 108 -6.35 -16.32 13.83
C PHE A 108 -7.75 -16.42 13.24
N TYR A 109 -7.94 -17.08 12.09
CA TYR A 109 -9.22 -17.20 11.38
C TYR A 109 -10.37 -17.61 12.30
N ARG A 110 -10.16 -18.60 13.18
CA ARG A 110 -11.19 -19.09 14.11
C ARG A 110 -11.59 -18.08 15.19
N PHE A 111 -10.78 -17.06 15.44
CA PHE A 111 -11.00 -16.03 16.45
C PHE A 111 -11.55 -14.72 15.83
N ILE A 112 -11.82 -14.71 14.52
CA ILE A 112 -12.36 -13.55 13.81
C ILE A 112 -13.73 -13.94 13.25
N PRO A 113 -14.82 -13.78 14.04
CA PRO A 113 -16.19 -14.04 13.62
C PRO A 113 -16.54 -13.44 12.27
N GLU A 114 -16.05 -12.23 11.99
CA GLU A 114 -16.28 -11.50 10.74
C GLU A 114 -15.86 -12.26 9.48
N LEU A 115 -14.96 -13.25 9.62
CA LEU A 115 -14.46 -14.07 8.52
C LEU A 115 -14.99 -15.52 8.53
N ASN A 116 -15.56 -15.98 9.65
CA ASN A 116 -15.91 -17.38 9.86
C ASN A 116 -17.38 -17.65 10.22
N GLU A 117 -18.20 -16.61 10.33
CA GLU A 117 -19.64 -16.75 10.54
C GLU A 117 -20.30 -17.53 9.38
N ALA A 118 -21.35 -18.29 9.68
CA ALA A 118 -22.08 -19.06 8.69
C ALA A 118 -22.84 -18.11 7.75
N TYR A 119 -22.32 -17.91 6.54
CA TYR A 119 -22.96 -17.05 5.55
C TYR A 119 -24.17 -17.73 4.90
N PRO A 120 -25.21 -16.96 4.54
CA PRO A 120 -26.33 -17.49 3.78
C PRO A 120 -25.84 -18.03 2.43
N VAL A 121 -26.59 -19.00 1.87
CA VAL A 121 -26.27 -19.68 0.59
C VAL A 121 -26.06 -18.69 -0.57
N ASN A 122 -26.63 -17.47 -0.46
CA ASN A 122 -26.36 -16.33 -1.35
C ASN A 122 -25.24 -15.43 -0.81
N PHE A 123 -24.07 -16.00 -0.57
CA PHE A 123 -22.90 -15.27 -0.06
C PHE A 123 -22.39 -14.23 -1.07
N PHE A 124 -22.62 -14.46 -2.37
CA PHE A 124 -22.21 -13.57 -3.44
C PHE A 124 -23.40 -12.77 -3.95
N SER A 125 -23.45 -11.47 -3.62
CA SER A 125 -24.42 -10.56 -4.22
C SER A 125 -23.88 -10.02 -5.54
N LEU A 126 -24.72 -10.02 -6.58
CA LEU A 126 -24.42 -9.31 -7.84
C LEU A 126 -24.09 -7.84 -7.59
N GLU A 127 -24.65 -7.25 -6.53
CA GLU A 127 -24.34 -5.89 -6.10
C GLU A 127 -22.87 -5.74 -5.70
N CYS A 128 -22.27 -6.72 -5.02
CA CYS A 128 -20.84 -6.69 -4.65
C CYS A 128 -19.95 -6.68 -5.91
N LEU A 129 -20.33 -7.44 -6.93
CA LEU A 129 -19.63 -7.46 -8.21
C LEU A 129 -19.72 -6.09 -8.91
N ILE A 130 -20.93 -5.55 -9.04
CA ILE A 130 -21.18 -4.27 -9.71
C ILE A 130 -20.45 -3.15 -8.98
N VAL A 131 -20.65 -3.03 -7.67
CA VAL A 131 -20.03 -1.98 -6.85
C VAL A 131 -18.52 -2.14 -6.83
N GLY A 132 -17.99 -3.37 -6.75
CA GLY A 132 -16.55 -3.62 -6.79
C GLY A 132 -15.92 -3.17 -8.11
N ILE A 133 -16.55 -3.50 -9.24
CA ILE A 133 -16.10 -3.04 -10.56
C ILE A 133 -16.16 -1.51 -10.63
N LEU A 134 -17.27 -0.90 -10.21
CA LEU A 134 -17.43 0.55 -10.18
C LEU A 134 -16.36 1.23 -9.32
N SER A 135 -16.08 0.72 -8.12
CA SER A 135 -15.01 1.23 -7.24
C SER A 135 -13.64 1.14 -7.89
N GLY A 136 -13.33 0.03 -8.55
CA GLY A 136 -12.06 -0.11 -9.28
C GLY A 136 -11.94 0.90 -10.44
N LEU A 137 -13.02 1.09 -11.20
CA LEU A 137 -13.08 2.08 -12.28
C LEU A 137 -12.98 3.51 -11.76
N ILE A 138 -13.62 3.85 -10.64
CA ILE A 138 -13.50 5.16 -9.99
C ILE A 138 -12.02 5.49 -9.73
N THR A 139 -11.26 4.54 -9.18
CA THR A 139 -9.81 4.73 -8.95
C THR A 139 -9.03 4.99 -10.24
N VAL A 140 -9.35 4.25 -11.32
CA VAL A 140 -8.71 4.45 -12.62
C VAL A 140 -9.05 5.83 -13.21
N TYR A 141 -10.31 6.23 -13.15
CA TYR A 141 -10.81 7.46 -13.78
C TYR A 141 -10.50 8.74 -13.00
N LEU A 142 -10.48 8.70 -11.66
CA LEU A 142 -9.99 9.83 -10.86
C LEU A 142 -8.53 10.14 -11.17
N ASN A 143 -7.76 9.11 -11.54
CA ASN A 143 -6.43 9.22 -12.10
C ASN A 143 -5.47 10.10 -11.26
N GLU A 144 -5.59 9.99 -9.94
CA GLU A 144 -4.78 10.75 -8.97
C GLU A 144 -3.26 10.45 -9.08
N ASN A 145 -2.88 9.48 -9.91
CA ASN A 145 -1.51 9.04 -10.15
C ASN A 145 -0.94 9.44 -11.51
N GLN A 146 -1.56 10.36 -12.28
CA GLN A 146 -0.99 10.80 -13.56
C GLN A 146 0.41 11.41 -13.42
N ASP A 147 0.67 12.11 -12.32
CA ASP A 147 1.97 12.74 -12.08
C ASP A 147 2.98 11.69 -11.58
N GLU A 148 3.59 10.98 -12.54
CA GLU A 148 4.66 9.98 -12.35
C GLU A 148 5.89 10.52 -11.59
N ALA A 149 5.98 11.84 -11.39
CA ALA A 149 7.15 12.55 -10.90
C ALA A 149 7.75 12.00 -9.59
N MET A 150 6.94 11.33 -8.74
CA MET A 150 7.40 10.79 -7.44
C MET A 150 7.08 9.32 -7.18
N ARG A 151 6.40 8.62 -8.10
CA ARG A 151 6.14 7.18 -7.95
C ARG A 151 7.10 6.41 -8.81
N THR A 152 7.83 5.49 -8.19
CA THR A 152 8.52 4.48 -8.98
C THR A 152 7.47 3.56 -9.61
N LEU A 153 7.57 3.29 -10.91
CA LEU A 153 6.62 2.39 -11.58
C LEU A 153 6.88 0.92 -11.17
N TRP A 154 5.83 0.12 -11.06
CA TRP A 154 5.93 -1.33 -10.91
C TRP A 154 6.28 -1.97 -12.26
N ARG A 155 7.54 -2.42 -12.42
CA ARG A 155 8.06 -2.99 -13.69
C ARG A 155 8.98 -4.19 -13.44
N PRO A 156 8.46 -5.31 -12.93
CA PRO A 156 9.29 -6.44 -12.50
C PRO A 156 10.10 -7.06 -13.64
N ALA A 157 9.53 -7.16 -14.85
CA ALA A 157 10.27 -7.67 -16.00
C ALA A 157 11.56 -6.87 -16.29
N VAL A 158 11.52 -5.55 -16.08
CA VAL A 158 12.68 -4.65 -16.23
C VAL A 158 13.61 -4.76 -15.03
N ASP A 159 13.08 -4.78 -13.81
CA ASP A 159 13.89 -4.81 -12.59
C ASP A 159 14.64 -6.13 -12.36
N PHE A 160 14.12 -7.23 -12.90
CA PHE A 160 14.71 -8.57 -12.83
C PHE A 160 15.34 -9.05 -14.15
N GLY A 161 15.15 -8.31 -15.25
CA GLY A 161 15.69 -8.69 -16.57
C GLY A 161 15.10 -9.97 -17.15
N SER A 162 13.89 -10.36 -16.71
CA SER A 162 13.23 -11.61 -17.12
C SER A 162 11.72 -11.40 -17.19
N GLY A 163 11.14 -11.65 -18.37
CA GLY A 163 9.68 -11.58 -18.58
C GLY A 163 8.93 -12.55 -17.66
N PHE A 164 9.39 -13.79 -17.58
CA PHE A 164 8.80 -14.83 -16.71
C PHE A 164 8.79 -14.44 -15.23
N LEU A 165 9.91 -13.93 -14.70
CA LEU A 165 9.92 -13.42 -13.32
C LEU A 165 9.04 -12.17 -13.18
N GLY A 166 8.96 -11.35 -14.22
CA GLY A 166 8.01 -10.26 -14.36
C GLY A 166 6.58 -10.69 -14.10
N ASP A 167 6.12 -11.68 -14.87
CA ASP A 167 4.77 -12.21 -14.82
C ASP A 167 4.45 -12.84 -13.46
N ILE A 168 5.40 -13.57 -12.86
CA ILE A 168 5.25 -14.11 -11.49
C ILE A 168 4.99 -12.98 -10.49
N TRP A 169 5.77 -11.90 -10.54
CA TRP A 169 5.58 -10.78 -9.63
C TRP A 169 4.26 -10.04 -9.85
N ASP A 170 3.83 -9.91 -11.10
CA ASP A 170 2.54 -9.35 -11.45
C ASP A 170 1.38 -10.19 -10.89
N VAL A 171 1.47 -11.52 -10.99
CA VAL A 171 0.49 -12.45 -10.40
C VAL A 171 0.49 -12.37 -8.87
N ILE A 172 1.67 -12.41 -8.23
CA ILE A 172 1.79 -12.27 -6.77
C ILE A 172 1.13 -10.97 -6.30
N ARG A 173 1.38 -9.88 -7.03
CA ARG A 173 0.80 -8.58 -6.72
C ARG A 173 -0.71 -8.57 -6.90
N LEU A 174 -1.22 -9.11 -8.00
CA LEU A 174 -2.65 -9.20 -8.27
C LEU A 174 -3.37 -9.97 -7.15
N VAL A 175 -2.89 -11.18 -6.85
CA VAL A 175 -3.46 -12.05 -5.82
C VAL A 175 -3.36 -11.41 -4.44
N GLY A 176 -2.19 -10.86 -4.08
CA GLY A 176 -1.99 -10.22 -2.78
C GLY A 176 -2.84 -8.96 -2.60
N ALA A 177 -2.95 -8.13 -3.63
CA ALA A 177 -3.78 -6.93 -3.60
C ALA A 177 -5.28 -7.27 -3.58
N SER A 178 -5.72 -8.34 -4.24
CA SER A 178 -7.14 -8.72 -4.24
C SER A 178 -7.56 -9.56 -3.04
N LEU A 179 -6.65 -10.27 -2.36
CA LEU A 179 -7.02 -11.17 -1.27
C LEU A 179 -6.48 -10.74 0.10
N ALA A 180 -5.20 -10.36 0.20
CA ALA A 180 -4.60 -10.04 1.49
C ALA A 180 -4.93 -8.62 1.93
N VAL A 181 -4.81 -7.63 1.03
CA VAL A 181 -5.05 -6.21 1.36
C VAL A 181 -6.47 -5.92 1.82
N PRO A 182 -7.53 -6.47 1.19
CA PRO A 182 -8.89 -6.24 1.66
C PRO A 182 -9.08 -6.78 3.07
N VAL A 183 -8.52 -7.93 3.41
CA VAL A 183 -8.71 -8.50 4.75
C VAL A 183 -8.11 -7.60 5.83
N GLU A 184 -6.87 -7.15 5.69
CA GLU A 184 -6.26 -6.27 6.70
C GLU A 184 -6.95 -4.90 6.78
N GLU A 185 -7.36 -4.34 5.64
CA GLU A 185 -7.97 -3.01 5.62
C GLU A 185 -9.41 -3.05 6.13
N GLU A 186 -10.24 -3.99 5.69
CA GLU A 186 -11.63 -4.05 6.12
C GLU A 186 -11.74 -4.45 7.59
N LEU A 187 -10.85 -5.32 8.10
CA LEU A 187 -10.79 -5.62 9.54
C LEU A 187 -10.46 -4.36 10.36
N PHE A 188 -9.53 -3.54 9.88
CA PHE A 188 -9.13 -2.32 10.58
C PHE A 188 -10.17 -1.20 10.44
N TYR A 189 -10.52 -0.81 9.21
CA TYR A 189 -11.35 0.36 8.92
C TYR A 189 -12.82 0.15 9.24
N HIS A 190 -13.39 -0.99 8.86
CA HIS A 190 -14.84 -1.20 8.86
C HIS A 190 -15.32 -2.15 9.96
N SER A 191 -14.51 -3.15 10.32
CA SER A 191 -14.81 -3.97 11.50
C SER A 191 -14.43 -3.23 12.79
N TRP A 192 -13.20 -2.76 12.95
CA TRP A 192 -12.78 -2.10 14.20
C TRP A 192 -13.12 -0.61 14.22
N MET A 193 -12.54 0.21 13.35
CA MET A 193 -12.57 1.67 13.51
C MET A 193 -13.99 2.26 13.40
N TYR A 194 -14.76 1.86 12.38
CA TYR A 194 -16.15 2.31 12.21
C TYR A 194 -17.01 1.99 13.44
N ARG A 195 -17.02 0.73 13.89
CA ARG A 195 -17.79 0.29 15.07
C ARG A 195 -17.25 0.87 16.37
N TYR A 196 -15.96 1.13 16.46
CA TYR A 196 -15.36 1.80 17.61
C TYR A 196 -15.82 3.27 17.71
N ILE A 197 -15.86 4.00 16.59
CA ILE A 197 -16.40 5.36 16.54
C ILE A 197 -17.88 5.35 16.91
N LEU A 198 -18.68 4.43 16.35
CA LEU A 198 -20.08 4.24 16.74
C LEU A 198 -20.24 4.02 18.25
N LYS A 199 -19.45 3.10 18.81
CA LYS A 199 -19.43 2.85 20.25
C LYS A 199 -19.07 4.09 21.06
N LEU A 200 -18.21 4.98 20.55
CA LEU A 200 -17.88 6.24 21.23
C LEU A 200 -19.04 7.25 21.15
N LEU A 201 -19.76 7.30 20.04
CA LEU A 201 -20.94 8.16 19.86
C LEU A 201 -22.14 7.67 20.71
N HIS A 202 -22.26 6.35 20.90
CA HIS A 202 -23.34 5.67 21.63
C HIS A 202 -22.81 4.97 22.89
N LYS A 203 -22.05 5.71 23.72
CA LYS A 203 -21.26 5.14 24.81
C LYS A 203 -22.07 4.34 25.83
N ASP A 204 -23.32 4.73 26.05
CA ASP A 204 -24.21 4.13 27.05
C ASP A 204 -24.95 2.89 26.51
N GLU A 205 -24.94 2.67 25.18
CA GLU A 205 -25.64 1.57 24.53
C GLU A 205 -24.76 0.31 24.37
N TYR A 206 -23.45 0.51 24.14
CA TYR A 206 -22.54 -0.59 23.79
C TYR A 206 -21.38 -0.73 24.78
N ALA A 207 -21.29 -1.88 25.45
CA ALA A 207 -20.17 -2.20 26.32
C ALA A 207 -18.83 -2.36 25.56
N SER A 208 -18.88 -2.74 24.28
CA SER A 208 -17.70 -2.93 23.41
C SER A 208 -18.09 -2.77 21.94
N PHE A 209 -17.13 -2.43 21.08
CA PHE A 209 -17.36 -2.26 19.63
C PHE A 209 -17.85 -3.54 18.95
N VAL A 210 -17.51 -4.73 19.47
CA VAL A 210 -17.99 -6.01 18.92
C VAL A 210 -19.49 -6.24 19.13
N HIS A 211 -20.11 -5.51 20.06
CA HIS A 211 -21.57 -5.56 20.27
C HIS A 211 -22.31 -4.62 19.30
N VAL A 212 -21.60 -3.75 18.59
CA VAL A 212 -22.18 -2.91 17.55
C VAL A 212 -22.43 -3.81 16.34
N SER A 213 -23.70 -3.91 15.95
CA SER A 213 -24.12 -4.67 14.77
C SER A 213 -23.55 -4.04 13.49
N PHE A 214 -23.32 -4.83 12.45
CA PHE A 214 -23.00 -4.29 11.13
C PHE A 214 -24.17 -3.58 10.46
N PHE A 215 -25.40 -3.76 10.94
CA PHE A 215 -26.57 -2.97 10.52
C PHE A 215 -26.60 -1.57 11.12
N GLU A 216 -25.79 -1.32 12.16
CA GLU A 216 -25.81 -0.04 12.85
C GLU A 216 -25.20 1.03 11.94
N TRP A 217 -25.97 2.09 11.68
CA TRP A 217 -25.58 3.12 10.72
C TRP A 217 -25.43 4.50 11.37
N SER A 218 -24.26 5.10 11.20
CA SER A 218 -24.03 6.52 11.48
C SER A 218 -23.30 7.19 10.33
N TRP A 219 -23.90 8.25 9.80
CA TRP A 219 -23.28 9.11 8.78
C TRP A 219 -21.98 9.73 9.28
N VAL A 220 -21.91 10.10 10.56
CA VAL A 220 -20.71 10.70 11.17
C VAL A 220 -19.58 9.66 11.24
N ALA A 221 -19.86 8.46 11.76
CA ALA A 221 -18.85 7.39 11.80
C ALA A 221 -18.40 6.97 10.40
N TRP A 222 -19.33 6.95 9.44
CA TRP A 222 -19.08 6.60 8.04
C TRP A 222 -18.14 7.60 7.37
N LEU A 223 -18.37 8.90 7.55
CA LEU A 223 -17.51 9.94 7.00
C LEU A 223 -16.13 9.96 7.69
N ILE A 224 -16.08 9.88 9.02
CA ILE A 224 -14.82 9.98 9.77
C ILE A 224 -13.90 8.79 9.46
N SER A 225 -14.41 7.55 9.57
CA SER A 225 -13.61 6.34 9.34
C SER A 225 -13.01 6.31 7.93
N ASN A 226 -13.80 6.69 6.92
CA ASN A 226 -13.34 6.71 5.53
C ASN A 226 -12.47 7.93 5.21
N ALA A 227 -12.67 9.08 5.87
CA ALA A 227 -11.77 10.22 5.75
C ALA A 227 -10.37 9.87 6.29
N ILE A 228 -10.29 9.15 7.42
CA ILE A 228 -9.03 8.63 7.95
C ILE A 228 -8.36 7.70 6.94
N LYS A 229 -9.13 6.79 6.30
CA LYS A 229 -8.64 5.93 5.21
C LYS A 229 -8.08 6.76 4.04
N GLY A 230 -8.80 7.79 3.60
CA GLY A 230 -8.34 8.68 2.54
C GLY A 230 -7.03 9.37 2.89
N ILE A 231 -6.97 10.03 4.05
CA ILE A 231 -5.78 10.76 4.53
C ILE A 231 -4.56 9.84 4.61
N TYR A 232 -4.73 8.61 5.13
CA TYR A 232 -3.65 7.64 5.23
C TYR A 232 -3.02 7.29 3.87
N ASN A 233 -3.81 7.28 2.80
CA ASN A 233 -3.35 6.94 1.46
C ASN A 233 -2.78 8.13 0.65
N GLY A 234 -2.73 9.32 1.26
CA GLY A 234 -1.97 10.46 0.75
C GLY A 234 -2.50 11.00 -0.58
N LYS A 235 -1.74 10.81 -1.67
CA LYS A 235 -2.09 11.37 -2.98
C LYS A 235 -3.36 10.77 -3.60
N GLU A 236 -3.72 9.55 -3.21
CA GLU A 236 -4.91 8.86 -3.71
C GLU A 236 -6.11 9.03 -2.77
N TRP A 237 -6.11 10.08 -1.94
CA TRP A 237 -7.09 10.21 -0.86
C TRP A 237 -8.54 10.21 -1.38
N GLN A 238 -8.82 10.72 -2.58
CA GLN A 238 -10.18 10.77 -3.12
C GLN A 238 -10.67 9.38 -3.47
N SER A 239 -9.87 8.60 -4.19
CA SER A 239 -10.18 7.20 -4.53
C SER A 239 -10.39 6.37 -3.27
N TYR A 240 -9.50 6.45 -2.30
CA TYR A 240 -9.61 5.67 -1.06
C TYR A 240 -10.77 6.12 -0.17
N PHE A 241 -11.07 7.43 -0.15
CA PHE A 241 -12.25 7.95 0.55
C PHE A 241 -13.53 7.41 -0.08
N ILE A 242 -13.73 7.59 -1.39
CA ILE A 242 -14.95 7.18 -2.10
C ILE A 242 -15.10 5.65 -2.06
N ASN A 243 -14.04 4.89 -2.30
CA ASN A 243 -14.10 3.44 -2.23
C ASN A 243 -14.40 2.94 -0.82
N GLY A 244 -13.78 3.55 0.20
CA GLY A 244 -14.09 3.24 1.60
C GLY A 244 -15.56 3.47 1.94
N LEU A 245 -16.15 4.57 1.45
CA LEU A 245 -17.57 4.87 1.60
C LEU A 245 -18.44 3.76 1.00
N LEU A 246 -18.11 3.31 -0.22
CA LEU A 246 -18.83 2.24 -0.92
C LEU A 246 -18.71 0.89 -0.21
N PHE A 247 -17.53 0.52 0.26
CA PHE A 247 -17.31 -0.75 0.96
C PHE A 247 -18.08 -0.80 2.28
N GLN A 248 -18.03 0.28 3.07
CA GLN A 248 -18.79 0.37 4.32
C GLN A 248 -20.31 0.39 4.08
N TRP A 249 -20.77 1.02 2.99
CA TRP A 249 -22.18 1.00 2.60
C TRP A 249 -22.65 -0.42 2.26
N MET A 250 -21.84 -1.19 1.53
CA MET A 250 -22.14 -2.60 1.24
C MET A 250 -22.27 -3.44 2.51
N ILE A 251 -21.40 -3.21 3.50
CA ILE A 251 -21.49 -3.85 4.82
C ILE A 251 -22.81 -3.47 5.52
N GLY A 252 -23.12 -2.17 5.59
CA GLY A 252 -24.29 -1.65 6.30
C GLY A 252 -25.64 -2.06 5.70
N ARG A 253 -25.69 -2.25 4.37
CA ARG A 253 -26.92 -2.60 3.64
C ARG A 253 -27.49 -3.96 4.03
N ARG A 254 -26.63 -4.97 4.19
CA ARG A 254 -27.03 -6.35 4.52
C ARG A 254 -26.56 -6.81 5.90
N GLY A 255 -25.81 -5.96 6.62
CA GLY A 255 -25.18 -6.32 7.89
C GLY A 255 -24.14 -7.44 7.74
N LEU A 256 -23.54 -7.57 6.56
CA LEU A 256 -22.59 -8.63 6.23
C LEU A 256 -21.20 -8.03 5.97
N PHE A 257 -20.25 -8.36 6.83
CA PHE A 257 -18.86 -7.92 6.66
C PHE A 257 -18.26 -8.35 5.31
N LEU A 258 -18.57 -9.58 4.88
CA LEU A 258 -18.04 -10.10 3.61
C LEU A 258 -18.49 -9.32 2.38
N ASP A 259 -19.62 -8.63 2.42
CA ASP A 259 -20.06 -7.85 1.26
C ASP A 259 -19.09 -6.70 0.98
N GLY A 260 -18.61 -6.00 2.01
CA GLY A 260 -17.55 -5.00 1.88
C GLY A 260 -16.22 -5.62 1.45
N LEU A 261 -15.83 -6.72 2.09
CA LEU A 261 -14.59 -7.44 1.77
C LEU A 261 -14.53 -7.90 0.31
N LEU A 262 -15.59 -8.50 -0.19
CA LEU A 262 -15.69 -8.96 -1.58
C LEU A 262 -15.72 -7.78 -2.55
N THR A 263 -16.48 -6.73 -2.24
CA THR A 263 -16.51 -5.50 -3.04
C THR A 263 -15.11 -4.90 -3.17
N HIS A 264 -14.35 -4.83 -2.08
CA HIS A 264 -12.97 -4.35 -2.08
C HIS A 264 -12.03 -5.30 -2.84
N ALA A 265 -12.13 -6.61 -2.65
CA ALA A 265 -11.36 -7.60 -3.42
C ALA A 265 -11.56 -7.47 -4.93
N ILE A 266 -12.82 -7.30 -5.36
CA ILE A 266 -13.21 -7.11 -6.76
C ILE A 266 -12.72 -5.76 -7.28
N SER A 267 -12.74 -4.71 -6.46
CA SER A 267 -12.17 -3.41 -6.82
C SER A 267 -10.69 -3.50 -7.12
N ASN A 268 -9.91 -4.16 -6.26
CA ASN A 268 -8.48 -4.36 -6.48
C ASN A 268 -8.19 -5.29 -7.66
N LEU A 269 -9.03 -6.30 -7.89
CA LEU A 269 -8.96 -7.16 -9.07
C LEU A 269 -9.22 -6.35 -10.35
N THR A 270 -10.20 -5.46 -10.34
CA THR A 270 -10.55 -4.58 -11.47
C THR A 270 -9.38 -3.66 -11.81
N ILE A 271 -8.77 -3.01 -10.81
CA ILE A 271 -7.57 -2.18 -11.00
C ILE A 271 -6.42 -3.02 -11.54
N GLY A 272 -6.18 -4.21 -10.97
CA GLY A 272 -5.11 -5.09 -11.41
C GLY A 272 -5.28 -5.58 -12.86
N CYS A 273 -6.49 -5.98 -13.24
CA CYS A 273 -6.83 -6.34 -14.62
C CYS A 273 -6.64 -5.15 -15.57
N TRP A 274 -7.03 -3.95 -15.16
CA TRP A 274 -6.79 -2.73 -15.94
C TRP A 274 -5.31 -2.50 -16.18
N VAL A 275 -4.48 -2.58 -15.12
CA VAL A 275 -3.03 -2.37 -15.20
C VAL A 275 -2.37 -3.39 -16.13
N LEU A 276 -2.76 -4.66 -16.04
CA LEU A 276 -2.17 -5.73 -16.86
C LEU A 276 -2.58 -5.65 -18.33
N THR A 277 -3.83 -5.25 -18.61
CA THR A 277 -4.33 -5.16 -20.00
C THR A 277 -3.89 -3.88 -20.70
N THR A 278 -3.81 -2.75 -19.98
CA THR A 278 -3.44 -1.44 -20.55
C THR A 278 -1.97 -1.08 -20.38
N ASN A 279 -1.23 -1.85 -19.59
CA ASN A 279 0.15 -1.58 -19.17
C ASN A 279 0.34 -0.23 -18.44
N GLN A 280 -0.74 0.36 -17.92
CA GLN A 280 -0.71 1.59 -17.14
C GLN A 280 -0.25 1.31 -15.69
N ARG A 281 1.05 1.12 -15.52
CA ARG A 281 1.67 0.69 -14.25
C ARG A 281 1.63 1.73 -13.14
N GLN A 282 1.19 2.96 -13.40
CA GLN A 282 1.09 4.03 -12.40
C GLN A 282 0.01 3.79 -11.32
N TYR A 283 -0.96 2.91 -11.60
CA TYR A 283 -1.96 2.49 -10.61
C TYR A 283 -1.47 1.39 -9.66
N TRP A 284 -0.20 0.96 -9.79
CA TRP A 284 0.44 -0.07 -8.97
C TRP A 284 1.70 0.44 -8.23
#